data_AF-A0A932DF15-F1
#
_entry.id   AF-A0A932DF15-F1
#
_cell.length_a   1.000
_cell.length_b   1.000
_cell.length_c   1.000
_cell.angle_alpha   90.00
_cell.angle_beta   90.00
_cell.angle_gamma   90.00
#
_symmetry.space_group_name_H-M   'P 1'
#
loop_
_entity.id
_entity.type
_entity.pdbx_description
1 polymer ?
#
loop_
_entity_poly.entity_id
_entity_poly.type
_entity_poly.pdbx_seq_one_letter_code
_entity_poly.pdbx_strand_id
1 'polypeptide(L)'
;MKAARSTSPIIACLLLGWLLSASGCGRQNEPSTQHRPPPVPVTAPKAQHHSRSPGYTNWWLAWSKELIEGGYQQAGRKDPKWDEPVVKALEDYAYRRVFRAPPAGNAPDLFQNLLKQALAAGCDDALIVYLHTRRFNRAPASANAATAAEYSRSAAALEATSYRPILKFFANLRAAQAWRAAFAKQAPEVNQFRRAAMSHLQSVLQAEEIPAGAAFEACQELYETIEQNPAQRRDFYFGAEPCLFARWPDEGFPYYLKGKFYLAYAWEARGGGWASTVTDEGWKTFGERLKIAEQGLEKAWQLDPSLPETPVAFLRLELGQGRARERMEKWYERALAWPENHYEAVRWKLWYLEPRWHGSEQECLETARAAVRSDRFRGRVPLLLYHTHESLATYFKDQRPGYWLEPHVWPDLKEAFTRYFDLNGDDTDWRHNYVMCAWRCQQWKTLTEEIPKLKWVNHEYFGGREAFEQMKEKAQAMVGKAQ
;
A
#
# COMPACT_ATOMS: atom_id res chain seq x y z
N MET A 1 -40.54 -26.29 31.76
CA MET A 1 -41.15 -26.06 30.44
C MET A 1 -40.78 -24.66 29.96
N LYS A 2 -40.03 -24.56 28.85
CA LYS A 2 -39.78 -23.40 27.94
C LYS A 2 -39.23 -22.09 28.55
N ALA A 3 -38.36 -21.29 27.92
CA ALA A 3 -37.26 -21.45 26.97
C ALA A 3 -36.59 -20.05 26.86
N ALA A 4 -35.28 -20.03 26.69
CA ALA A 4 -34.38 -18.87 26.59
C ALA A 4 -34.74 -17.83 25.51
N ARG A 5 -34.37 -16.56 25.75
CA ARG A 5 -33.84 -15.65 24.71
C ARG A 5 -32.67 -14.84 25.28
N SER A 6 -31.49 -15.17 24.76
CA SER A 6 -30.21 -14.47 24.92
C SER A 6 -30.12 -13.40 23.83
N THR A 7 -29.76 -12.18 24.20
CA THR A 7 -29.42 -11.08 23.30
C THR A 7 -27.93 -10.77 23.43
N SER A 8 -27.15 -11.18 22.43
CA SER A 8 -25.71 -10.88 22.29
C SER A 8 -25.47 -9.43 21.86
N PRO A 9 -24.47 -8.73 22.42
CA PRO A 9 -23.95 -7.51 21.82
C PRO A 9 -22.83 -7.81 20.80
N ILE A 10 -22.79 -6.95 19.78
CA ILE A 10 -21.99 -7.02 18.55
C ILE A 10 -20.53 -6.69 18.86
N ILE A 11 -19.61 -7.60 18.49
CA ILE A 11 -18.16 -7.43 18.59
C ILE A 11 -17.64 -6.72 17.33
N ALA A 12 -17.09 -5.53 17.49
CA ALA A 12 -16.32 -4.83 16.47
C ALA A 12 -14.87 -5.36 16.46
N CYS A 13 -14.56 -6.26 15.51
CA CYS A 13 -13.18 -6.65 15.21
C CYS A 13 -12.62 -5.72 14.13
N LEU A 14 -11.61 -4.90 14.48
CA LEU A 14 -10.73 -4.23 13.53
C LEU A 14 -9.84 -5.26 12.83
N LEU A 15 -10.42 -5.96 11.85
CA LEU A 15 -9.68 -6.62 10.81
C LEU A 15 -9.35 -5.57 9.74
N LEU A 16 -8.07 -5.39 9.41
CA LEU A 16 -7.62 -4.87 8.11
C LEU A 16 -7.93 -5.88 6.98
N GLY A 17 -9.02 -6.61 7.12
CA GLY A 17 -9.62 -7.48 6.15
C GLY A 17 -10.51 -6.68 5.22
N TRP A 18 -10.49 -7.06 3.96
CA TRP A 18 -11.50 -6.72 2.98
C TRP A 18 -12.87 -7.18 3.49
N LEU A 19 -13.57 -6.33 4.25
CA LEU A 19 -14.96 -6.53 4.62
C LEU A 19 -15.85 -5.99 3.51
N LEU A 20 -16.42 -6.95 2.78
CA LEU A 20 -17.54 -6.83 1.87
C LEU A 20 -18.72 -6.14 2.59
N SER A 21 -19.18 -5.02 2.04
CA SER A 21 -20.53 -4.51 2.31
C SER A 21 -21.51 -5.37 1.51
N ALA A 22 -22.13 -6.35 2.15
CA ALA A 22 -23.36 -6.94 1.66
C ALA A 22 -24.49 -5.95 1.92
N SER A 23 -25.06 -5.39 0.86
CA SER A 23 -26.27 -4.57 0.94
C SER A 23 -27.16 -4.92 -0.24
N GLY A 24 -28.33 -5.49 0.09
CA GLY A 24 -29.54 -5.45 -0.73
C GLY A 24 -29.55 -6.32 -1.98
N CYS A 25 -30.31 -7.42 -1.93
CA CYS A 25 -30.89 -8.03 -3.12
C CYS A 25 -31.70 -6.98 -3.89
N GLY A 26 -31.21 -6.62 -5.06
CA GLY A 26 -31.97 -5.96 -6.11
C GLY A 26 -31.40 -6.45 -7.44
N ARG A 27 -32.19 -7.22 -8.20
CA ARG A 27 -31.86 -7.56 -9.59
C ARG A 27 -31.65 -6.25 -10.36
N GLN A 28 -30.39 -5.87 -10.57
CA GLN A 28 -30.02 -4.94 -11.61
C GLN A 28 -29.37 -5.76 -12.71
N ASN A 29 -29.97 -5.73 -13.89
CA ASN A 29 -29.38 -6.26 -15.10
C ASN A 29 -27.97 -5.68 -15.25
N GLU A 30 -26.95 -6.53 -15.18
CA GLU A 30 -25.58 -6.13 -15.49
C GLU A 30 -25.50 -5.74 -16.97
N PRO A 31 -24.90 -4.58 -17.30
CA PRO A 31 -24.56 -4.30 -18.69
C PRO A 31 -23.39 -5.22 -19.09
N SER A 32 -23.65 -6.01 -20.12
CA SER A 32 -22.69 -6.83 -20.86
C SER A 32 -21.38 -6.10 -21.16
N THR A 33 -20.26 -6.83 -21.03
CA THR A 33 -19.00 -6.69 -21.80
C THR A 33 -18.45 -5.27 -22.09
N GLN A 34 -17.25 -5.02 -21.55
CA GLN A 34 -16.23 -4.15 -22.19
C GLN A 34 -16.58 -2.68 -22.41
N HIS A 35 -16.73 -1.88 -21.36
CA HIS A 35 -16.49 -0.43 -21.49
C HIS A 35 -15.00 -0.11 -21.38
N ARG A 36 -14.24 -0.51 -22.41
CA ARG A 36 -13.01 0.19 -22.74
C ARG A 36 -13.45 1.47 -23.47
N PRO A 37 -13.20 2.67 -22.94
CA PRO A 37 -13.50 3.89 -23.68
C PRO A 37 -12.77 3.89 -25.03
N PRO A 38 -13.35 4.48 -26.08
CA PRO A 38 -12.71 4.53 -27.40
C PRO A 38 -11.33 5.17 -27.27
N PRO A 39 -10.31 4.68 -28.01
CA PRO A 39 -8.96 5.19 -27.91
C PRO A 39 -8.93 6.67 -28.31
N VAL A 40 -8.49 7.53 -27.38
CA VAL A 40 -8.21 8.94 -27.67
C VAL A 40 -6.88 9.01 -28.42
N PRO A 41 -6.78 9.79 -29.52
CA PRO A 41 -5.52 9.97 -30.23
C PRO A 41 -4.42 10.44 -29.27
N VAL A 42 -3.31 9.70 -29.24
CA VAL A 42 -2.16 10.06 -28.41
C VAL A 42 -1.35 11.11 -29.16
N THR A 43 -1.36 12.35 -28.67
CA THR A 43 -0.56 13.46 -29.20
C THR A 43 0.87 13.50 -28.64
N ALA A 44 1.23 12.52 -27.81
CA ALA A 44 2.43 12.57 -26.99
C ALA A 44 3.71 12.38 -27.83
N PRO A 45 4.79 13.13 -27.53
CA PRO A 45 6.08 12.94 -28.18
C PRO A 45 6.66 11.56 -27.82
N LYS A 46 7.40 10.96 -28.76
CA LYS A 46 8.23 9.77 -28.48
C LYS A 46 9.18 10.06 -27.33
N ALA A 47 9.49 9.05 -26.52
CA ALA A 47 10.48 9.21 -25.46
C ALA A 47 11.85 9.61 -26.05
N GLN A 48 12.47 10.65 -25.50
CA GLN A 48 13.78 11.12 -25.94
C GLN A 48 14.90 10.12 -25.62
N HIS A 49 14.80 9.44 -24.48
CA HIS A 49 15.77 8.45 -24.02
C HIS A 49 15.05 7.19 -23.51
N HIS A 50 15.62 6.03 -23.79
CA HIS A 50 15.30 4.80 -23.07
C HIS A 50 15.95 4.84 -21.68
N SER A 51 15.29 4.30 -20.65
CA SER A 51 15.70 4.36 -19.24
C SER A 51 17.10 3.79 -18.96
N ARG A 52 17.55 2.89 -19.84
CA ARG A 52 18.86 2.22 -19.80
C ARG A 52 19.90 2.80 -20.76
N SER A 53 19.54 3.80 -21.56
CA SER A 53 20.50 4.45 -22.46
C SER A 53 21.54 5.23 -21.66
N PRO A 54 22.81 5.24 -22.10
CA PRO A 54 23.81 6.16 -21.55
C PRO A 54 23.29 7.60 -21.57
N GLY A 55 23.49 8.34 -20.47
CA GLY A 55 23.05 9.73 -20.35
C GLY A 55 21.59 9.91 -19.87
N TYR A 56 20.77 8.86 -19.81
CA TYR A 56 19.39 8.95 -19.31
C TYR A 56 19.30 9.60 -17.92
N THR A 57 20.14 9.18 -16.98
CA THR A 57 20.15 9.72 -15.62
C THR A 57 20.52 11.20 -15.58
N ASN A 58 21.47 11.64 -16.41
CA ASN A 58 21.88 13.04 -16.49
C ASN A 58 20.76 13.90 -17.09
N TRP A 59 20.09 13.39 -18.13
CA TRP A 59 18.91 14.04 -18.70
C TRP A 59 17.76 14.11 -17.69
N TRP A 60 17.49 13.04 -16.95
CA TRP A 60 16.49 13.05 -15.88
C TRP A 60 16.83 14.09 -14.80
N LEU A 61 18.10 14.21 -14.40
CA LEU A 61 18.52 15.26 -13.47
C LEU A 61 18.26 16.66 -14.03
N ALA A 62 18.62 16.91 -15.29
CA ALA A 62 18.36 18.21 -15.94
C ALA A 62 16.86 18.52 -16.00
N TRP A 63 16.03 17.54 -16.40
CA TRP A 63 14.57 17.67 -16.38
C TRP A 63 14.03 17.93 -14.96
N SER A 64 14.59 17.27 -13.94
CA SER A 64 14.19 17.45 -12.54
C SER A 64 14.53 18.85 -12.03
N LYS A 65 15.69 19.40 -12.40
CA LYS A 65 16.08 20.78 -12.10
C LYS A 65 15.15 21.79 -12.75
N GLU A 66 14.87 21.63 -14.05
CA GLU A 66 13.94 22.52 -14.76
C GLU A 66 12.53 22.47 -14.15
N LEU A 67 12.03 21.28 -13.81
CA LEU A 67 10.72 21.14 -13.19
C LEU A 67 10.61 21.84 -11.83
N ILE A 68 11.66 21.78 -11.02
CA ILE A 68 11.62 22.22 -9.62
C ILE A 68 12.16 23.65 -9.49
N GLU A 69 13.44 23.85 -9.80
CA GLU A 69 14.11 25.14 -9.69
C GLU A 69 13.66 26.10 -10.80
N GLY A 70 13.69 25.65 -12.06
CA GLY A 70 13.20 26.43 -13.20
C GLY A 70 11.72 26.81 -13.03
N GLY A 71 10.92 25.85 -12.55
CA GLY A 71 9.53 26.08 -12.14
C GLY A 71 9.38 27.19 -11.10
N TYR A 72 10.21 27.21 -10.06
CA TYR A 72 10.18 28.29 -9.05
C TYR A 72 10.57 29.65 -9.65
N GLN A 73 11.58 29.69 -10.53
CA GLN A 73 11.97 30.94 -11.17
C GLN A 73 10.86 31.54 -12.04
N GLN A 74 10.08 30.68 -12.70
CA GLN A 74 9.00 31.06 -13.61
C GLN A 74 7.66 31.35 -12.91
N ALA A 75 7.26 30.49 -11.98
CA ALA A 75 5.92 30.50 -11.37
C ALA A 75 5.92 30.83 -9.88
N GLY A 76 7.09 30.80 -9.23
CA GLY A 76 7.22 30.95 -7.80
C GLY A 76 7.14 32.39 -7.30
N ARG A 77 6.75 32.54 -6.04
CA ARG A 77 6.78 33.82 -5.34
C ARG A 77 8.19 34.09 -4.83
N LYS A 78 8.80 35.15 -5.39
CA LYS A 78 10.18 35.53 -5.14
C LYS A 78 10.27 36.70 -4.15
N ASP A 79 11.18 36.59 -3.20
CA ASP A 79 11.56 37.66 -2.28
C ASP A 79 13.00 37.45 -1.79
N PRO A 80 13.84 38.50 -1.78
CA PRO A 80 15.22 38.41 -1.29
C PRO A 80 15.37 37.82 0.12
N LYS A 81 14.35 37.90 0.98
CA LYS A 81 14.35 37.32 2.33
C LYS A 81 14.46 35.80 2.34
N TRP A 82 13.97 35.11 1.32
CA TRP A 82 13.93 33.64 1.28
C TRP A 82 14.42 33.00 -0.01
N ASP A 83 14.67 33.77 -1.07
CA ASP A 83 15.05 33.20 -2.37
C ASP A 83 16.32 32.35 -2.31
N GLU A 84 17.36 32.80 -1.61
CA GLU A 84 18.62 32.03 -1.50
C GLU A 84 18.41 30.65 -0.84
N PRO A 85 17.81 30.52 0.36
CA PRO A 85 17.57 29.21 0.94
C PRO A 85 16.56 28.38 0.13
N VAL A 86 15.59 29.00 -0.54
CA VAL A 86 14.66 28.30 -1.42
C VAL A 86 15.37 27.66 -2.61
N VAL A 87 16.16 28.40 -3.38
CA VAL A 87 16.86 27.88 -4.56
C VAL A 87 17.76 26.70 -4.17
N LYS A 88 18.55 26.84 -3.10
CA LYS A 88 19.41 25.75 -2.60
C LYS A 88 18.60 24.52 -2.17
N ALA A 89 17.44 24.70 -1.54
CA ALA A 89 16.56 23.60 -1.16
C ALA A 89 16.03 22.86 -2.40
N LEU A 90 15.64 23.61 -3.43
CA LEU A 90 15.08 23.09 -4.67
C LEU A 90 16.12 22.36 -5.52
N GLU A 91 17.36 22.83 -5.58
CA GLU A 91 18.49 22.13 -6.20
C GLU A 91 18.76 20.77 -5.54
N ASP A 92 18.85 20.76 -4.21
CA ASP A 92 19.06 19.55 -3.41
C ASP A 92 17.89 18.56 -3.60
N TYR A 93 16.66 19.07 -3.62
CA TYR A 93 15.46 18.27 -3.86
C TYR A 93 15.42 17.67 -5.28
N ALA A 94 15.76 18.46 -6.30
CA ALA A 94 15.80 18.01 -7.70
C ALA A 94 16.76 16.83 -7.87
N TYR A 95 17.92 16.86 -7.19
CA TYR A 95 18.89 15.77 -7.17
C TYR A 95 18.33 14.52 -6.45
N ARG A 96 17.78 14.70 -5.24
CA ARG A 96 17.21 13.59 -4.45
C ARG A 96 16.09 12.84 -5.16
N ARG A 97 15.33 13.51 -6.03
CA ARG A 97 14.28 12.85 -6.83
C ARG A 97 14.83 11.82 -7.80
N VAL A 98 16.05 12.00 -8.30
CA VAL A 98 16.69 11.10 -9.25
C VAL A 98 17.54 10.04 -8.53
N PHE A 99 18.36 10.45 -7.57
CA PHE A 99 19.35 9.57 -6.93
C PHE A 99 18.89 8.96 -5.60
N ARG A 100 17.74 9.39 -5.06
CA ARG A 100 17.22 8.98 -3.73
C ARG A 100 18.21 9.21 -2.57
N ALA A 101 19.20 10.07 -2.78
CA ALA A 101 20.25 10.44 -1.83
C ALA A 101 20.62 11.92 -1.98
N PRO A 102 21.17 12.58 -0.93
CA PRO A 102 21.70 13.92 -1.07
C PRO A 102 22.87 13.98 -2.07
N PRO A 103 23.14 15.14 -2.68
CA PRO A 103 24.39 15.41 -3.37
C PRO A 103 25.60 15.16 -2.45
N ALA A 104 26.74 14.79 -3.04
CA ALA A 104 27.97 14.63 -2.29
C ALA A 104 28.36 15.93 -1.56
N GLY A 105 28.69 15.83 -0.27
CA GLY A 105 29.03 16.98 0.58
C GLY A 105 27.82 17.64 1.28
N ASN A 106 26.59 17.36 0.85
CA ASN A 106 25.40 17.88 1.52
C ASN A 106 25.02 17.00 2.72
N ALA A 107 24.64 17.65 3.82
CA ALA A 107 24.11 16.96 4.99
C ALA A 107 22.75 16.28 4.67
N PRO A 108 22.44 15.11 5.27
CA PRO A 108 21.18 14.42 5.03
C PRO A 108 19.92 15.27 5.28
N ASP A 109 20.00 16.21 6.23
CA ASP A 109 18.94 17.12 6.69
C ASP A 109 19.03 18.54 6.08
N LEU A 110 19.95 18.79 5.14
CA LEU A 110 20.13 20.11 4.53
C LEU A 110 18.83 20.64 3.91
N PHE A 111 18.16 19.84 3.08
CA PHE A 111 16.90 20.20 2.43
C PHE A 111 15.85 20.65 3.45
N GLN A 112 15.71 19.86 4.51
CA GLN A 112 14.81 20.11 5.61
C GLN A 112 15.10 21.47 6.25
N ASN A 113 16.36 21.71 6.61
CA ASN A 113 16.75 22.94 7.31
C ASN A 113 16.53 24.20 6.44
N LEU A 114 16.80 24.10 5.14
CA LEU A 114 16.58 25.21 4.21
C LEU A 114 15.09 25.55 4.02
N LEU A 115 14.21 24.55 3.94
CA LEU A 115 12.76 24.79 3.90
C LEU A 115 12.27 25.51 5.16
N LYS A 116 12.74 25.10 6.34
CA LYS A 116 12.41 25.76 7.62
C LYS A 116 12.90 27.20 7.64
N GLN A 117 14.11 27.45 7.15
CA GLN A 117 14.68 28.79 7.07
C GLN A 117 13.83 29.70 6.17
N ALA A 118 13.43 29.22 4.99
CA ALA A 118 12.57 29.98 4.08
C ALA A 118 11.22 30.34 4.70
N LEU A 119 10.55 29.38 5.36
CA LEU A 119 9.28 29.64 6.04
C LEU A 119 9.42 30.59 7.24
N ALA A 120 10.50 30.47 8.01
CA ALA A 120 10.79 31.41 9.11
C ALA A 120 11.03 32.85 8.60
N ALA A 121 11.54 33.00 7.38
CA ALA A 121 11.68 34.28 6.69
C ALA A 121 10.36 34.79 6.07
N GLY A 122 9.26 34.04 6.20
CA GLY A 122 7.92 34.42 5.72
C GLY A 122 7.58 33.93 4.32
N CYS A 123 8.33 32.97 3.77
CA CYS A 123 8.02 32.39 2.46
C CYS A 123 6.62 31.76 2.45
N ASP A 124 5.76 32.19 1.53
CA ASP A 124 4.41 31.66 1.33
C ASP A 124 4.21 31.02 -0.06
N ASP A 125 5.32 30.73 -0.76
CA ASP A 125 5.28 30.05 -2.06
C ASP A 125 4.64 28.66 -1.94
N ALA A 126 3.69 28.38 -2.85
CA ALA A 126 2.89 27.16 -2.79
C ALA A 126 3.71 25.87 -2.90
N LEU A 127 4.78 25.86 -3.70
CA LEU A 127 5.66 24.69 -3.84
C LEU A 127 6.46 24.48 -2.55
N ILE A 128 6.99 25.55 -1.96
CA ILE A 128 7.78 25.49 -0.72
C ILE A 128 6.93 25.03 0.46
N VAL A 129 5.73 25.60 0.62
CA VAL A 129 4.77 25.16 1.64
C VAL A 129 4.41 23.69 1.44
N TYR A 130 4.10 23.26 0.21
CA TYR A 130 3.80 21.85 -0.09
C TYR A 130 4.96 20.91 0.28
N LEU A 131 6.19 21.23 -0.15
CA LEU A 131 7.37 20.41 0.12
C LEU A 131 7.65 20.33 1.62
N HIS A 132 7.47 21.42 2.35
CA HIS A 132 7.56 21.43 3.80
C HIS A 132 6.49 20.55 4.45
N THR A 133 5.20 20.71 4.09
CA THR A 133 4.10 19.86 4.60
C THR A 133 4.42 18.38 4.38
N ARG A 134 4.91 18.02 3.19
CA ARG A 134 5.26 16.63 2.86
C ARG A 134 6.39 16.06 3.72
N ARG A 135 7.33 16.88 4.19
CA ARG A 135 8.55 16.42 4.87
C ARG A 135 8.51 16.54 6.39
N PHE A 136 7.78 17.52 6.92
CA PHE A 136 7.82 17.85 8.34
C PHE A 136 6.53 17.59 9.09
N ASN A 137 5.40 17.51 8.40
CA ASN A 137 4.18 17.01 9.02
C ASN A 137 4.16 15.48 9.00
N ARG A 138 3.15 14.88 9.62
CA ARG A 138 2.95 13.44 9.57
C ARG A 138 2.88 12.99 8.11
N ALA A 139 3.49 11.83 7.83
CA ALA A 139 3.37 11.19 6.53
C ALA A 139 1.88 11.12 6.15
N PRO A 140 1.51 11.32 4.88
CA PRO A 140 0.09 11.29 4.49
C PRO A 140 -0.63 10.03 4.98
N ALA A 141 0.07 8.89 4.99
CA ALA A 141 -0.46 7.62 5.47
C ALA A 141 -0.77 7.55 6.98
N SER A 142 -0.32 8.52 7.79
CA SER A 142 -0.56 8.63 9.24
C SER A 142 -1.14 10.00 9.65
N ALA A 143 -1.73 10.73 8.69
CA ALA A 143 -2.32 12.04 8.92
C ALA A 143 -3.55 11.95 9.83
N ASN A 144 -3.71 12.96 10.69
CA ASN A 144 -4.98 13.25 11.39
C ASN A 144 -5.77 14.31 10.62
N ALA A 145 -6.96 14.70 11.12
CA ALA A 145 -7.82 15.69 10.48
C ALA A 145 -7.12 17.04 10.20
N ALA A 146 -6.33 17.54 11.15
CA ALA A 146 -5.60 18.80 10.98
C ALA A 146 -4.55 18.71 9.86
N THR A 147 -3.75 17.63 9.85
CA THR A 147 -2.76 17.38 8.79
C THR A 147 -3.42 17.16 7.43
N ALA A 148 -4.58 16.47 7.37
CA ALA A 148 -5.34 16.33 6.13
C ALA A 148 -5.78 17.69 5.57
N ALA A 149 -6.25 18.59 6.42
CA ALA A 149 -6.62 19.95 6.03
C ALA A 149 -5.42 20.78 5.53
N GLU A 150 -4.22 20.58 6.09
CA GLU A 150 -2.99 21.20 5.60
C GLU A 150 -2.62 20.74 4.19
N TYR A 151 -2.64 19.42 3.94
CA TYR A 151 -2.40 18.91 2.59
C TYR A 151 -3.43 19.43 1.58
N SER A 152 -4.69 19.59 1.98
CA SER A 152 -5.72 20.22 1.13
C SER A 152 -5.40 21.68 0.80
N ARG A 153 -4.96 22.46 1.79
CA ARG A 153 -4.54 23.85 1.55
C ARG A 153 -3.36 23.93 0.60
N SER A 154 -2.34 23.07 0.79
CA SER A 154 -1.18 23.02 -0.10
C SER A 154 -1.57 22.61 -1.52
N ALA A 155 -2.47 21.62 -1.68
CA ALA A 155 -2.99 21.24 -2.99
C ALA A 155 -3.74 22.41 -3.66
N ALA A 156 -4.68 23.05 -2.96
CA ALA A 156 -5.43 24.19 -3.49
C ALA A 156 -4.54 25.39 -3.83
N ALA A 157 -3.53 25.69 -3.00
CA ALA A 157 -2.58 26.76 -3.27
C ALA A 157 -1.78 26.46 -4.56
N LEU A 158 -1.31 25.22 -4.73
CA LEU A 158 -0.56 24.83 -5.93
C LEU A 158 -1.44 24.79 -7.19
N GLU A 159 -2.71 24.41 -7.07
CA GLU A 159 -3.68 24.48 -8.17
C GLU A 159 -3.81 25.88 -8.74
N ALA A 160 -3.82 26.90 -7.88
CA ALA A 160 -3.95 28.31 -8.23
C ALA A 160 -2.71 28.91 -8.90
N THR A 161 -1.62 28.15 -9.03
CA THR A 161 -0.37 28.62 -9.66
C THR A 161 -0.21 28.13 -11.10
N SER A 162 0.78 28.68 -11.79
CA SER A 162 1.26 28.21 -13.09
C SER A 162 2.32 27.11 -13.02
N TYR A 163 2.62 26.55 -11.83
CA TYR A 163 3.51 25.39 -11.72
C TYR A 163 3.00 24.21 -12.57
N ARG A 164 3.94 23.40 -13.08
CA ARG A 164 3.62 22.29 -14.00
C ARG A 164 2.63 21.29 -13.39
N PRO A 165 1.69 20.73 -14.19
CA PRO A 165 0.68 19.76 -13.75
C PRO A 165 1.20 18.58 -12.93
N ILE A 166 2.42 18.07 -13.20
CA ILE A 166 2.99 16.97 -12.41
C ILE A 166 3.17 17.31 -10.92
N LEU A 167 3.44 18.58 -10.57
CA LEU A 167 3.51 19.00 -9.17
C LEU A 167 2.12 19.04 -8.53
N LYS A 168 1.11 19.49 -9.29
CA LYS A 168 -0.31 19.47 -8.89
C LYS A 168 -0.82 18.04 -8.69
N PHE A 169 -0.41 17.09 -9.55
CA PHE A 169 -0.66 15.66 -9.37
C PHE A 169 -0.18 15.18 -7.99
N PHE A 170 1.09 15.39 -7.65
CA PHE A 170 1.63 14.93 -6.38
C PHE A 170 0.97 15.63 -5.18
N ALA A 171 0.66 16.93 -5.27
CA ALA A 171 -0.02 17.63 -4.18
C ALA A 171 -1.42 17.06 -3.90
N ASN A 172 -2.22 16.87 -4.94
CA ASN A 172 -3.54 16.24 -4.82
C ASN A 172 -3.45 14.79 -4.34
N LEU A 173 -2.49 14.01 -4.82
CA LEU A 173 -2.32 12.62 -4.39
C LEU A 173 -2.03 12.52 -2.88
N ARG A 174 -1.17 13.41 -2.36
CA ARG A 174 -0.86 13.46 -0.91
C ARG A 174 -2.06 13.90 -0.09
N ALA A 175 -2.85 14.86 -0.59
CA ALA A 175 -4.12 15.22 0.05
C ALA A 175 -5.08 14.02 0.12
N ALA A 176 -5.27 13.29 -0.98
CA ALA A 176 -6.10 12.08 -0.98
C ALA A 176 -5.63 11.03 0.04
N GLN A 177 -4.32 10.79 0.14
CA GLN A 177 -3.74 9.86 1.10
C GLN A 177 -3.96 10.34 2.54
N ALA A 178 -3.74 11.62 2.81
CA ALA A 178 -3.94 12.23 4.13
C ALA A 178 -5.40 12.16 4.59
N TRP A 179 -6.35 12.47 3.71
CA TRP A 179 -7.78 12.34 3.99
C TRP A 179 -8.18 10.89 4.24
N ARG A 180 -7.67 9.94 3.47
CA ARG A 180 -7.94 8.51 3.69
C ARG A 180 -7.43 8.04 5.04
N ALA A 181 -6.24 8.50 5.45
CA ALA A 181 -5.66 8.13 6.75
C ALA A 181 -6.45 8.76 7.91
N ALA A 182 -6.83 10.03 7.78
CA ALA A 182 -7.57 10.74 8.82
C ALA A 182 -9.02 10.27 8.95
N PHE A 183 -9.64 9.83 7.85
CA PHE A 183 -11.05 9.46 7.76
C PHE A 183 -11.17 8.09 7.06
N ALA A 184 -11.13 7.03 7.86
CA ALA A 184 -10.79 5.66 7.46
C ALA A 184 -11.71 4.95 6.43
N LYS A 185 -12.73 5.62 5.87
CA LYS A 185 -13.52 5.29 4.66
C LYS A 185 -14.71 6.28 4.64
N GLN A 186 -15.04 6.85 3.47
CA GLN A 186 -16.23 7.72 3.18
C GLN A 186 -16.03 9.24 3.10
N ALA A 187 -14.82 9.79 3.22
CA ALA A 187 -14.61 11.21 2.91
C ALA A 187 -14.74 11.48 1.39
N PRO A 188 -15.73 12.27 0.93
CA PRO A 188 -15.88 12.62 -0.49
C PRO A 188 -14.63 13.32 -1.06
N GLU A 189 -13.90 14.03 -0.21
CA GLU A 189 -12.63 14.70 -0.49
C GLU A 189 -11.58 13.72 -1.03
N VAL A 190 -11.54 12.48 -0.54
CA VAL A 190 -10.60 11.46 -1.04
C VAL A 190 -10.83 11.21 -2.53
N ASN A 191 -12.09 11.13 -2.97
CA ASN A 191 -12.42 10.91 -4.37
C ASN A 191 -12.18 12.17 -5.21
N GLN A 192 -12.47 13.36 -4.67
CA GLN A 192 -12.16 14.62 -5.32
C GLN A 192 -10.66 14.75 -5.63
N PHE A 193 -9.82 14.59 -4.61
CA PHE A 193 -8.36 14.70 -4.75
C PHE A 193 -7.78 13.62 -5.66
N ARG A 194 -8.28 12.37 -5.60
CA ARG A 194 -7.86 11.30 -6.54
C ARG A 194 -8.19 11.62 -7.98
N ARG A 195 -9.40 12.16 -8.26
CA ARG A 195 -9.80 12.55 -9.61
C ARG A 195 -8.97 13.72 -10.13
N ALA A 196 -8.69 14.73 -9.30
CA ALA A 196 -7.81 15.83 -9.67
C ALA A 196 -6.38 15.33 -9.98
N ALA A 197 -5.82 14.48 -9.13
CA ALA A 197 -4.52 13.85 -9.38
C ALA A 197 -4.50 13.06 -10.69
N MET A 198 -5.50 12.21 -10.93
CA MET A 198 -5.63 11.42 -12.16
C MET A 198 -5.72 12.32 -13.41
N SER A 199 -6.48 13.41 -13.35
CA SER A 199 -6.60 14.38 -14.45
C SER A 199 -5.26 15.04 -14.78
N HIS A 200 -4.52 15.49 -13.76
CA HIS A 200 -3.20 16.08 -13.96
C HIS A 200 -2.21 15.09 -14.54
N LEU A 201 -2.16 13.86 -13.99
CA LEU A 201 -1.27 12.83 -14.53
C LEU A 201 -1.62 12.48 -15.98
N GLN A 202 -2.91 12.37 -16.31
CA GLN A 202 -3.33 12.14 -17.69
C GLN A 202 -2.87 13.25 -18.63
N SER A 203 -3.00 14.52 -18.23
CA SER A 203 -2.48 15.67 -18.99
C SER A 203 -0.97 15.58 -19.20
N VAL A 204 -0.20 15.25 -18.16
CA VAL A 204 1.26 15.09 -18.24
C VAL A 204 1.63 13.97 -19.21
N LEU A 205 0.98 12.81 -19.10
CA LEU A 205 1.26 11.65 -19.97
C LEU A 205 0.93 11.93 -21.45
N GLN A 206 -0.08 12.76 -21.72
CA GLN A 206 -0.52 13.12 -23.07
C GLN A 206 0.31 14.22 -23.73
N ALA A 207 0.74 15.24 -22.97
CA ALA A 207 1.25 16.49 -23.55
C ALA A 207 2.69 16.84 -23.15
N GLU A 208 3.20 16.35 -22.02
CA GLU A 208 4.50 16.77 -21.51
C GLU A 208 5.60 15.75 -21.77
N GLU A 209 6.82 16.23 -22.04
CA GLU A 209 8.01 15.41 -21.96
C GLU A 209 8.32 15.07 -20.49
N ILE A 210 8.46 13.77 -20.21
CA ILE A 210 8.70 13.22 -18.88
C ILE A 210 9.63 11.99 -18.98
N PRO A 211 10.60 11.84 -18.08
CA PRO A 211 11.41 10.63 -17.98
C PRO A 211 10.59 9.37 -17.68
N ALA A 212 10.95 8.23 -18.29
CA ALA A 212 10.28 6.94 -18.10
C ALA A 212 10.12 6.58 -16.61
N GLY A 213 11.20 6.73 -15.83
CA GLY A 213 11.21 6.48 -14.39
C GLY A 213 10.31 7.43 -13.59
N ALA A 214 10.19 8.70 -14.01
CA ALA A 214 9.27 9.66 -13.37
C ALA A 214 7.81 9.35 -13.72
N ALA A 215 7.53 8.94 -14.96
CA ALA A 215 6.22 8.47 -15.37
C ALA A 215 5.82 7.18 -14.63
N PHE A 216 6.76 6.25 -14.46
CA PHE A 216 6.54 5.02 -13.71
C PHE A 216 6.22 5.31 -12.23
N GLU A 217 7.02 6.12 -11.54
CA GLU A 217 6.76 6.53 -10.15
C GLU A 217 5.36 7.13 -10.00
N ALA A 218 5.01 8.11 -10.85
CA ALA A 218 3.69 8.74 -10.79
C ALA A 218 2.54 7.76 -11.05
N CYS A 219 2.66 6.89 -12.05
CA CYS A 219 1.64 5.89 -12.37
C CYS A 219 1.48 4.85 -11.25
N GLN A 220 2.58 4.35 -10.71
CA GLN A 220 2.57 3.35 -9.65
C GLN A 220 1.96 3.90 -8.37
N GLU A 221 2.39 5.10 -7.95
CA GLU A 221 1.87 5.73 -6.73
C GLU A 221 0.37 6.04 -6.83
N LEU A 222 -0.10 6.51 -7.99
CA LEU A 222 -1.53 6.71 -8.22
C LEU A 222 -2.27 5.38 -8.15
N TYR A 223 -1.77 4.36 -8.85
CA TYR A 223 -2.38 3.02 -8.88
C TYR A 223 -2.53 2.44 -7.47
N GLU A 224 -1.49 2.51 -6.64
CA GLU A 224 -1.52 2.04 -5.25
C GLU A 224 -2.56 2.82 -4.41
N THR A 225 -2.67 4.12 -4.66
CA THR A 225 -3.65 4.97 -3.95
C THR A 225 -5.09 4.63 -4.32
N ILE A 226 -5.34 4.16 -5.55
CA ILE A 226 -6.70 3.83 -6.05
C ILE A 226 -6.95 2.32 -6.14
N GLU A 227 -6.02 1.46 -5.72
CA GLU A 227 -6.07 0.00 -5.97
C GLU A 227 -7.40 -0.63 -5.50
N GLN A 228 -7.89 -0.14 -4.36
CA GLN A 228 -9.13 -0.58 -3.69
C GLN A 228 -10.40 0.03 -4.28
N ASN A 229 -10.31 0.87 -5.32
CA ASN A 229 -11.42 1.47 -6.02
C ASN A 229 -11.45 0.96 -7.48
N PRO A 230 -12.24 -0.08 -7.78
CA PRO A 230 -12.25 -0.69 -9.11
C PRO A 230 -12.58 0.27 -10.26
N ALA A 231 -13.52 1.20 -10.04
CA ALA A 231 -13.91 2.19 -11.04
C ALA A 231 -12.75 3.12 -11.39
N GLN A 232 -12.15 3.77 -10.39
CA GLN A 232 -11.01 4.66 -10.62
C GLN A 232 -9.80 3.92 -11.19
N ARG A 233 -9.57 2.68 -10.77
CA ARG A 233 -8.50 1.83 -11.33
C ARG A 233 -8.68 1.59 -12.84
N ARG A 234 -9.91 1.32 -13.29
CA ARG A 234 -10.23 1.19 -14.72
C ARG A 234 -10.07 2.52 -15.46
N ASP A 235 -10.65 3.58 -14.92
CA ASP A 235 -10.58 4.93 -15.53
C ASP A 235 -9.13 5.35 -15.75
N PHE A 236 -8.29 5.21 -14.70
CA PHE A 236 -6.87 5.51 -14.78
C PHE A 236 -6.16 4.64 -15.81
N TYR A 237 -6.27 3.31 -15.70
CA TYR A 237 -5.49 2.42 -16.55
C TYR A 237 -5.85 2.57 -18.02
N PHE A 238 -7.15 2.59 -18.36
CA PHE A 238 -7.57 2.74 -19.76
C PHE A 238 -7.27 4.13 -20.34
N GLY A 239 -7.21 5.17 -19.50
CA GLY A 239 -6.75 6.50 -19.91
C GLY A 239 -5.24 6.57 -20.13
N ALA A 240 -4.45 5.89 -19.29
CA ALA A 240 -2.99 5.91 -19.36
C ALA A 240 -2.40 4.95 -20.39
N GLU A 241 -2.97 3.75 -20.56
CA GLU A 241 -2.43 2.66 -21.40
C GLU A 241 -2.00 3.11 -22.80
N PRO A 242 -2.83 3.84 -23.59
CA PRO A 242 -2.43 4.29 -24.92
C PRO A 242 -1.18 5.18 -24.90
N CYS A 243 -1.08 6.09 -23.93
CA CYS A 243 0.06 6.99 -23.79
C CYS A 243 1.32 6.20 -23.40
N LEU A 244 1.19 5.24 -22.48
CA LEU A 244 2.31 4.44 -22.01
C LEU A 244 2.93 3.62 -23.15
N PHE A 245 2.11 2.94 -23.95
CA PHE A 245 2.60 2.09 -25.04
C PHE A 245 3.00 2.87 -26.30
N ALA A 246 2.46 4.06 -26.53
CA ALA A 246 2.93 4.91 -27.63
C ALA A 246 4.32 5.49 -27.36
N ARG A 247 4.62 5.82 -26.10
CA ARG A 247 5.86 6.52 -25.72
C ARG A 247 6.99 5.58 -25.29
N TRP A 248 6.63 4.50 -24.60
CA TRP A 248 7.58 3.58 -23.95
C TRP A 248 7.31 2.10 -24.32
N PRO A 249 7.12 1.74 -25.61
CA PRO A 249 6.82 0.36 -26.00
C PRO A 249 7.93 -0.64 -25.67
N ASP A 250 9.15 -0.16 -25.45
CA ASP A 250 10.34 -0.96 -25.17
C ASP A 250 10.79 -0.89 -23.70
N GLU A 251 10.12 -0.11 -22.86
CA GLU A 251 10.36 -0.09 -21.41
C GLU A 251 9.61 -1.24 -20.72
N GLY A 252 10.14 -1.76 -19.60
CA GLY A 252 9.46 -2.82 -18.85
C GLY A 252 8.20 -2.35 -18.10
N PHE A 253 8.22 -1.12 -17.59
CA PHE A 253 7.20 -0.65 -16.65
C PHE A 253 5.76 -0.56 -17.21
N PRO A 254 5.50 -0.21 -18.49
CA PRO A 254 4.14 -0.22 -19.05
C PRO A 254 3.52 -1.62 -19.04
N TYR A 255 4.34 -2.65 -19.32
CA TYR A 255 3.90 -4.04 -19.29
C TYR A 255 3.70 -4.54 -17.86
N TYR A 256 4.51 -4.08 -16.90
CA TYR A 256 4.27 -4.37 -15.47
C TYR A 256 2.94 -3.74 -15.01
N LEU A 257 2.67 -2.47 -15.33
CA LEU A 257 1.40 -1.81 -15.01
C LEU A 257 0.21 -2.54 -15.66
N LYS A 258 0.36 -3.00 -16.91
CA LYS A 258 -0.62 -3.87 -17.58
C LYS A 258 -0.86 -5.16 -16.81
N GLY A 259 0.21 -5.86 -16.45
CA GLY A 259 0.15 -7.07 -15.63
C GLY A 259 -0.60 -6.86 -14.32
N LYS A 260 -0.18 -5.85 -13.55
CA LYS A 260 -0.78 -5.46 -12.27
C LYS A 260 -2.26 -5.11 -12.40
N PHE A 261 -2.65 -4.36 -13.43
CA PHE A 261 -4.03 -4.02 -13.72
C PHE A 261 -4.87 -5.26 -14.01
N TYR A 262 -4.45 -6.08 -14.98
CA TYR A 262 -5.22 -7.24 -15.40
C TYR A 262 -5.29 -8.33 -14.31
N LEU A 263 -4.29 -8.43 -13.43
CA LEU A 263 -4.40 -9.23 -12.21
C LEU A 263 -5.56 -8.77 -11.34
N ALA A 264 -5.57 -7.49 -10.97
CA ALA A 264 -6.63 -6.95 -10.12
C ALA A 264 -8.00 -7.04 -10.80
N TYR A 265 -8.04 -6.84 -12.13
CA TYR A 265 -9.25 -6.91 -12.93
C TYR A 265 -9.75 -8.35 -13.10
N ALA A 266 -8.87 -9.35 -13.12
CA ALA A 266 -9.25 -10.76 -13.07
C ALA A 266 -9.94 -11.06 -11.74
N TRP A 267 -9.28 -10.77 -10.61
CA TRP A 267 -9.82 -11.02 -9.28
C TRP A 267 -11.16 -10.31 -9.02
N GLU A 268 -11.36 -9.14 -9.63
CA GLU A 268 -12.66 -8.46 -9.64
C GLU A 268 -13.75 -9.27 -10.36
N ALA A 269 -13.48 -9.82 -11.55
CA ALA A 269 -14.45 -10.65 -12.27
C ALA A 269 -14.77 -11.97 -11.57
N ARG A 270 -13.78 -12.59 -10.92
CA ARG A 270 -14.01 -13.80 -10.12
C ARG A 270 -14.88 -13.52 -8.90
N GLY A 271 -14.72 -12.34 -8.30
CA GLY A 271 -15.30 -11.99 -7.01
C GLY A 271 -14.55 -12.60 -5.83
N GLY A 272 -14.93 -12.15 -4.63
CA GLY A 272 -14.31 -12.56 -3.36
C GLY A 272 -14.91 -13.83 -2.72
N GLY A 273 -15.87 -14.47 -3.39
CA GLY A 273 -16.53 -15.68 -2.89
C GLY A 273 -15.66 -16.94 -2.95
N TRP A 274 -16.17 -18.00 -2.33
CA TRP A 274 -15.61 -19.35 -2.45
C TRP A 274 -15.63 -19.80 -3.91
N ALA A 275 -14.72 -20.69 -4.30
CA ALA A 275 -14.66 -21.19 -5.67
C ALA A 275 -15.99 -21.77 -6.16
N SER A 276 -16.74 -22.43 -5.26
CA SER A 276 -18.07 -22.99 -5.52
C SER A 276 -19.18 -21.94 -5.74
N THR A 277 -18.94 -20.67 -5.43
CA THR A 277 -19.92 -19.59 -5.60
C THR A 277 -19.63 -18.71 -6.83
N VAL A 278 -18.57 -19.00 -7.58
CA VAL A 278 -18.19 -18.23 -8.78
C VAL A 278 -18.92 -18.80 -10.00
N THR A 279 -19.52 -17.92 -10.81
CA THR A 279 -20.22 -18.31 -12.04
C THR A 279 -19.24 -18.77 -13.14
N ASP A 280 -19.72 -19.56 -14.09
CA ASP A 280 -18.92 -20.00 -15.24
C ASP A 280 -18.36 -18.82 -16.05
N GLU A 281 -19.16 -17.76 -16.23
CA GLU A 281 -18.72 -16.53 -16.87
C GLU A 281 -17.65 -15.79 -16.06
N GLY A 282 -17.78 -15.78 -14.73
CA GLY A 282 -16.78 -15.26 -13.81
C GLY A 282 -15.44 -16.00 -13.94
N TRP A 283 -15.48 -17.33 -14.02
CA TRP A 283 -14.29 -18.16 -14.24
C TRP A 283 -13.65 -17.93 -15.61
N LYS A 284 -14.46 -17.87 -16.67
CA LYS A 284 -13.98 -17.59 -18.03
C LYS A 284 -13.27 -16.24 -18.08
N THR A 285 -13.93 -15.19 -17.59
CA THR A 285 -13.37 -13.83 -17.57
C THR A 285 -12.12 -13.73 -16.69
N PHE A 286 -12.10 -14.45 -15.56
CA PHE A 286 -10.93 -14.55 -14.70
C PHE A 286 -9.73 -15.12 -15.47
N GLY A 287 -9.89 -16.28 -16.12
CA GLY A 287 -8.83 -16.92 -16.90
C GLY A 287 -8.33 -16.06 -18.07
N GLU A 288 -9.23 -15.44 -18.82
CA GLU A 288 -8.88 -14.54 -19.93
C GLU A 288 -8.03 -13.35 -19.45
N ARG A 289 -8.42 -12.72 -18.33
CA ARG A 289 -7.66 -11.59 -17.77
C ARG A 289 -6.34 -12.01 -17.15
N LEU A 290 -6.27 -13.18 -16.50
CA LEU A 290 -5.01 -13.73 -15.99
C LEU A 290 -4.03 -14.03 -17.13
N LYS A 291 -4.50 -14.44 -18.31
CA LYS A 291 -3.65 -14.64 -19.49
C LYS A 291 -3.04 -13.31 -19.97
N ILE A 292 -3.83 -12.24 -20.01
CA ILE A 292 -3.32 -10.89 -20.36
C ILE A 292 -2.32 -10.40 -19.31
N ALA A 293 -2.61 -10.67 -18.03
CA ALA A 293 -1.70 -10.33 -16.94
C ALA A 293 -0.36 -11.06 -17.07
N GLU A 294 -0.36 -12.36 -17.34
CA GLU A 294 0.86 -13.14 -17.58
C GLU A 294 1.69 -12.55 -18.72
N GLN A 295 1.07 -12.31 -19.89
CA GLN A 295 1.76 -11.74 -21.05
C GLN A 295 2.43 -10.39 -20.73
N GLY A 296 1.73 -9.54 -19.97
CA GLY A 296 2.29 -8.27 -19.49
C GLY A 296 3.48 -8.49 -18.56
N LEU A 297 3.34 -9.32 -17.53
CA LEU A 297 4.41 -9.55 -16.55
C LEU A 297 5.62 -10.26 -17.17
N GLU A 298 5.41 -11.20 -18.10
CA GLU A 298 6.51 -11.86 -18.83
C GLU A 298 7.28 -10.86 -19.68
N LYS A 299 6.57 -10.01 -20.43
CA LYS A 299 7.22 -8.98 -21.25
C LYS A 299 7.93 -7.94 -20.38
N ALA A 300 7.34 -7.55 -19.26
CA ALA A 300 7.97 -6.67 -18.28
C ALA A 300 9.29 -7.26 -17.77
N TRP A 301 9.30 -8.54 -17.37
CA TRP A 301 10.49 -9.23 -16.90
C TRP A 301 11.55 -9.41 -17.99
N GLN A 302 11.14 -9.68 -19.24
CA GLN A 302 12.05 -9.79 -20.39
C GLN A 302 12.75 -8.47 -20.69
N LEU A 303 12.01 -7.36 -20.65
CA LEU A 303 12.56 -6.03 -20.90
C LEU A 303 13.36 -5.54 -19.70
N ASP A 304 12.85 -5.72 -18.50
CA ASP A 304 13.45 -5.23 -17.27
C ASP A 304 13.34 -6.20 -16.07
N PRO A 305 14.32 -7.12 -15.91
CA PRO A 305 14.36 -8.00 -14.74
C PRO A 305 14.80 -7.29 -13.45
N SER A 306 15.14 -5.99 -13.50
CA SER A 306 15.51 -5.19 -12.33
C SER A 306 14.33 -4.48 -11.67
N LEU A 307 13.12 -4.62 -12.21
CA LEU A 307 11.88 -4.15 -11.57
C LEU A 307 11.52 -5.05 -10.39
N PRO A 308 11.72 -4.61 -9.13
CA PRO A 308 11.52 -5.46 -7.95
C PRO A 308 10.07 -5.95 -7.83
N GLU A 309 9.09 -5.19 -8.30
CA GLU A 309 7.68 -5.53 -8.12
C GLU A 309 7.19 -6.66 -9.03
N THR A 310 7.91 -6.92 -10.14
CA THR A 310 7.46 -7.89 -11.15
C THR A 310 7.40 -9.33 -10.59
N PRO A 311 8.44 -9.85 -9.91
CA PRO A 311 8.35 -11.14 -9.21
C PRO A 311 7.20 -11.25 -8.20
N VAL A 312 6.92 -10.18 -7.44
CA VAL A 312 5.81 -10.17 -6.47
C VAL A 312 4.46 -10.27 -7.18
N ALA A 313 4.28 -9.58 -8.32
CA ALA A 313 3.08 -9.71 -9.13
C ALA A 313 2.88 -11.13 -9.67
N PHE A 314 3.97 -11.82 -10.04
CA PHE A 314 3.91 -13.23 -10.43
C PHE A 314 3.41 -14.13 -9.29
N LEU A 315 3.76 -13.90 -8.03
CA LEU A 315 3.22 -14.70 -6.92
C LEU A 315 1.70 -14.64 -6.85
N ARG A 316 1.12 -13.44 -7.05
CA ARG A 316 -0.33 -13.25 -7.13
C ARG A 316 -0.94 -13.85 -8.41
N LEU A 317 -0.19 -13.86 -9.51
CA LEU A 317 -0.60 -14.53 -10.75
C LEU A 317 -0.70 -16.06 -10.54
N GLU A 318 0.34 -16.66 -9.97
CA GLU A 318 0.40 -18.11 -9.72
C GLU A 318 -0.70 -18.56 -8.74
N LEU A 319 -0.99 -17.76 -7.72
CA LEU A 319 -2.15 -17.99 -6.84
C LEU A 319 -3.45 -18.15 -7.64
N GLY A 320 -3.68 -17.27 -8.61
CA GLY A 320 -4.90 -17.29 -9.42
C GLY A 320 -4.93 -18.40 -10.47
N GLN A 321 -3.77 -18.75 -11.03
CA GLN A 321 -3.69 -19.71 -12.13
C GLN A 321 -3.56 -21.15 -11.65
N GLY A 322 -2.91 -21.40 -10.51
CA GLY A 322 -2.69 -22.74 -9.96
C GLY A 322 -1.90 -23.66 -10.89
N ARG A 323 -1.04 -23.12 -11.77
CA ARG A 323 -0.42 -23.91 -12.86
C ARG A 323 0.74 -24.81 -12.43
N ALA A 324 1.38 -24.56 -11.29
CA ALA A 324 2.36 -25.44 -10.64
C ALA A 324 2.95 -24.78 -9.38
N ARG A 325 3.29 -25.60 -8.36
CA ARG A 325 4.01 -25.13 -7.16
C ARG A 325 5.39 -24.59 -7.50
N GLU A 326 6.10 -25.25 -8.40
CA GLU A 326 7.47 -24.94 -8.79
C GLU A 326 7.59 -23.56 -9.44
N ARG A 327 6.57 -23.14 -10.19
CA ARG A 327 6.51 -21.79 -10.77
C ARG A 327 6.41 -20.73 -9.68
N MET A 328 5.54 -20.93 -8.70
CA MET A 328 5.40 -20.01 -7.56
C MET A 328 6.70 -19.90 -6.77
N GLU A 329 7.34 -21.03 -6.43
CA GLU A 329 8.61 -21.03 -5.70
C GLU A 329 9.73 -20.33 -6.46
N LYS A 330 9.80 -20.51 -7.79
CA LYS A 330 10.76 -19.80 -8.64
C LYS A 330 10.59 -18.27 -8.57
N TRP A 331 9.35 -17.79 -8.59
CA TRP A 331 9.08 -16.35 -8.49
C TRP A 331 9.25 -15.82 -7.07
N TYR A 332 9.02 -16.67 -6.06
CA TYR A 332 9.29 -16.35 -4.67
C TYR A 332 10.78 -16.06 -4.46
N GLU A 333 11.67 -16.95 -4.91
CA GLU A 333 13.12 -16.73 -4.78
C GLU A 333 13.59 -15.47 -5.53
N ARG A 334 13.03 -15.20 -6.71
CA ARG A 334 13.30 -13.96 -7.46
C ARG A 334 12.82 -12.72 -6.70
N ALA A 335 11.67 -12.78 -6.05
CA ALA A 335 11.18 -11.67 -5.24
C ALA A 335 12.09 -11.42 -4.03
N LEU A 336 12.58 -12.49 -3.40
CA LEU A 336 13.45 -12.37 -2.22
C LEU A 336 14.86 -11.83 -2.51
N ALA A 337 15.27 -11.72 -3.79
CA ALA A 337 16.50 -11.02 -4.17
C ALA A 337 16.49 -9.53 -3.76
N TRP A 338 15.29 -8.98 -3.49
CA TRP A 338 15.06 -7.59 -3.13
C TRP A 338 14.58 -7.49 -1.68
N PRO A 339 15.36 -6.91 -0.75
CA PRO A 339 14.96 -6.75 0.66
C PRO A 339 13.60 -6.09 0.87
N GLU A 340 13.25 -5.11 0.05
CA GLU A 340 11.98 -4.39 0.06
C GLU A 340 10.76 -5.29 -0.20
N ASN A 341 10.96 -6.41 -0.90
CA ASN A 341 9.89 -7.35 -1.24
C ASN A 341 9.68 -8.44 -0.19
N HIS A 342 10.58 -8.60 0.78
CA HIS A 342 10.56 -9.77 1.68
C HIS A 342 9.22 -9.97 2.36
N TYR A 343 8.62 -8.91 2.89
CA TYR A 343 7.30 -8.98 3.51
C TYR A 343 6.22 -9.45 2.54
N GLU A 344 6.12 -8.82 1.38
CA GLU A 344 5.10 -9.14 0.38
C GLU A 344 5.29 -10.53 -0.22
N ALA A 345 6.53 -10.93 -0.48
CA ALA A 345 6.86 -12.25 -1.02
C ALA A 345 6.46 -13.36 -0.04
N VAL A 346 6.84 -13.25 1.24
CA VAL A 346 6.47 -14.22 2.28
C VAL A 346 4.94 -14.24 2.45
N ARG A 347 4.30 -13.06 2.49
CA ARG A 347 2.84 -12.94 2.60
C ARG A 347 2.11 -13.64 1.46
N TRP A 348 2.53 -13.44 0.20
CA TRP A 348 1.90 -14.10 -0.94
C TRP A 348 2.17 -15.61 -0.98
N LYS A 349 3.36 -16.07 -0.59
CA LYS A 349 3.65 -17.50 -0.46
C LYS A 349 2.76 -18.15 0.60
N LEU A 350 2.63 -17.53 1.78
CA LEU A 350 1.74 -18.02 2.84
C LEU A 350 0.29 -18.07 2.38
N TRP A 351 -0.17 -17.04 1.65
CA TRP A 351 -1.52 -17.03 1.09
C TRP A 351 -1.74 -18.14 0.05
N TYR A 352 -0.75 -18.40 -0.82
CA TYR A 352 -0.79 -19.50 -1.78
C TYR A 352 -0.89 -20.86 -1.07
N LEU A 353 -0.21 -21.01 0.06
CA LEU A 353 -0.16 -22.23 0.86
C LEU A 353 -1.41 -22.50 1.68
N GLU A 354 -2.34 -21.56 1.81
CA GLU A 354 -3.51 -21.79 2.65
C GLU A 354 -4.35 -22.98 2.18
N PRO A 355 -5.02 -23.71 3.10
CA PRO A 355 -5.88 -24.85 2.77
C PRO A 355 -6.96 -24.57 1.73
N ARG A 356 -7.41 -23.30 1.63
CA ARG A 356 -8.42 -22.87 0.66
C ARG A 356 -7.88 -22.69 -0.77
N TRP A 357 -6.57 -22.77 -0.95
CA TRP A 357 -5.88 -22.57 -2.21
C TRP A 357 -5.10 -23.83 -2.60
N HIS A 358 -3.78 -23.83 -2.48
CA HIS A 358 -2.91 -24.85 -3.09
C HIS A 358 -2.03 -25.58 -2.07
N GLY A 359 -2.30 -25.44 -0.77
CA GLY A 359 -1.52 -26.09 0.28
C GLY A 359 -2.38 -26.55 1.46
N SER A 360 -1.77 -26.59 2.63
CA SER A 360 -2.34 -27.12 3.87
C SER A 360 -1.97 -26.26 5.07
N GLU A 361 -2.66 -26.48 6.19
CA GLU A 361 -2.36 -25.83 7.47
C GLU A 361 -0.89 -26.07 7.87
N GLN A 362 -0.41 -27.31 7.68
CA GLN A 362 0.95 -27.69 8.01
C GLN A 362 1.96 -26.88 7.20
N GLU A 363 1.84 -26.84 5.87
CA GLU A 363 2.81 -26.13 5.04
C GLU A 363 2.80 -24.61 5.29
N CYS A 364 1.63 -24.02 5.56
CA CYS A 364 1.51 -22.63 5.99
C CYS A 364 2.29 -22.36 7.28
N LEU A 365 2.03 -23.15 8.33
CA LEU A 365 2.65 -22.95 9.64
C LEU A 365 4.15 -23.21 9.59
N GLU A 366 4.61 -24.25 8.88
CA GLU A 366 6.03 -24.54 8.69
C GLU A 366 6.74 -23.38 7.97
N THR A 367 6.15 -22.85 6.91
CA THR A 367 6.71 -21.70 6.17
C THR A 367 6.75 -20.44 7.05
N ALA A 368 5.68 -20.16 7.80
CA ALA A 368 5.62 -18.98 8.67
C ALA A 368 6.62 -19.08 9.83
N ARG A 369 6.76 -20.25 10.47
CA ARG A 369 7.77 -20.51 11.51
C ARG A 369 9.19 -20.36 10.97
N ALA A 370 9.46 -20.89 9.77
CA ALA A 370 10.75 -20.73 9.12
C ALA A 370 11.07 -19.25 8.84
N ALA A 371 10.07 -18.46 8.45
CA ALA A 371 10.25 -17.02 8.23
C ALA A 371 10.58 -16.27 9.54
N VAL A 372 9.95 -16.62 10.67
CA VAL A 372 10.26 -16.03 12.00
C VAL A 372 11.71 -16.33 12.41
N ARG A 373 12.19 -17.55 12.18
CA ARG A 373 13.53 -18.02 12.59
C ARG A 373 14.67 -17.57 11.67
N SER A 374 14.35 -17.00 10.52
CA SER A 374 15.36 -16.57 9.55
C SER A 374 15.95 -15.21 9.94
N ASP A 375 17.28 -15.09 9.90
CA ASP A 375 17.97 -13.79 10.01
C ASP A 375 17.88 -12.96 8.73
N ARG A 376 17.41 -13.54 7.62
CA ARG A 376 17.14 -12.81 6.37
C ARG A 376 16.03 -11.77 6.56
N PHE A 377 15.05 -12.09 7.40
CA PHE A 377 13.80 -11.35 7.47
C PHE A 377 13.75 -10.42 8.68
N ARG A 378 13.55 -9.13 8.41
CA ARG A 378 13.48 -8.05 9.41
C ARG A 378 12.13 -7.34 9.36
N GLY A 379 11.95 -6.32 10.19
CA GLY A 379 10.72 -5.52 10.22
C GLY A 379 9.53 -6.36 10.67
N ARG A 380 8.45 -6.35 9.87
CA ARG A 380 7.16 -6.98 10.20
C ARG A 380 7.03 -8.43 9.73
N VAL A 381 8.01 -9.01 9.03
CA VAL A 381 7.92 -10.39 8.53
C VAL A 381 7.59 -11.41 9.63
N PRO A 382 8.17 -11.35 10.85
CA PRO A 382 7.83 -12.30 11.91
C PRO A 382 6.34 -12.33 12.26
N LEU A 383 5.64 -11.20 12.11
CA LEU A 383 4.20 -11.09 12.40
C LEU A 383 3.32 -11.81 11.37
N LEU A 384 3.88 -12.28 10.25
CA LEU A 384 3.13 -13.10 9.30
C LEU A 384 2.71 -14.46 9.89
N LEU A 385 3.40 -14.96 10.93
CA LEU A 385 2.94 -16.14 11.68
C LEU A 385 1.66 -15.84 12.46
N TYR A 386 1.55 -14.66 13.09
CA TYR A 386 0.29 -14.21 13.70
C TYR A 386 -0.84 -14.11 12.67
N HIS A 387 -0.59 -13.49 11.51
CA HIS A 387 -1.59 -13.39 10.45
C HIS A 387 -2.00 -14.76 9.86
N THR A 388 -1.07 -15.71 9.82
CA THR A 388 -1.34 -17.09 9.41
C THR A 388 -2.35 -17.73 10.38
N HIS A 389 -2.15 -17.60 11.71
CA HIS A 389 -3.12 -18.08 12.69
C HIS A 389 -4.47 -17.36 12.59
N GLU A 390 -4.51 -16.05 12.33
CA GLU A 390 -5.78 -15.34 12.11
C GLU A 390 -6.56 -15.90 10.91
N SER A 391 -5.85 -16.18 9.81
CA SER A 391 -6.47 -16.74 8.61
C SER A 391 -6.97 -18.16 8.85
N LEU A 392 -6.17 -19.02 9.49
CA LEU A 392 -6.53 -20.40 9.83
C LEU A 392 -7.68 -20.47 10.84
N ALA A 393 -7.68 -19.63 11.88
CA ALA A 393 -8.78 -19.52 12.82
C ALA A 393 -10.10 -19.13 12.12
N THR A 394 -10.01 -18.25 11.12
CA THR A 394 -11.17 -17.85 10.30
C THR A 394 -11.62 -18.97 9.39
N TYR A 395 -10.69 -19.68 8.75
CA TYR A 395 -10.96 -20.80 7.85
C TYR A 395 -11.64 -21.96 8.59
N PHE A 396 -11.12 -22.31 9.77
CA PHE A 396 -11.62 -23.43 10.57
C PHE A 396 -12.68 -23.04 11.62
N LYS A 397 -13.23 -21.83 11.57
CA LYS A 397 -14.11 -21.31 12.65
C LYS A 397 -15.26 -22.25 13.03
N ASP A 398 -15.81 -22.97 12.05
CA ASP A 398 -16.96 -23.85 12.24
C ASP A 398 -16.52 -25.27 12.66
N GLN A 399 -15.36 -25.75 12.18
CA GLN A 399 -14.83 -27.09 12.50
C GLN A 399 -14.02 -27.11 13.81
N ARG A 400 -13.32 -26.01 14.13
CA ARG A 400 -12.43 -25.84 15.28
C ARG A 400 -12.71 -24.49 15.96
N PRO A 401 -13.89 -24.30 16.59
CA PRO A 401 -14.21 -23.05 17.29
C PRO A 401 -13.23 -22.71 18.43
N GLY A 402 -12.51 -23.71 18.94
CA GLY A 402 -11.45 -23.57 19.94
C GLY A 402 -10.04 -23.39 19.36
N TYR A 403 -9.86 -23.06 18.07
CA TYR A 403 -8.56 -22.99 17.41
C TYR A 403 -7.48 -22.24 18.21
N TRP A 404 -7.82 -21.08 18.77
CA TRP A 404 -6.88 -20.26 19.56
C TRP A 404 -6.39 -20.94 20.86
N LEU A 405 -7.07 -21.97 21.34
CA LEU A 405 -6.71 -22.72 22.54
C LEU A 405 -5.82 -23.94 22.22
N GLU A 406 -5.51 -24.16 20.95
CA GLU A 406 -4.70 -25.32 20.59
C GLU A 406 -3.25 -25.16 21.03
N PRO A 407 -2.60 -26.27 21.45
CA PRO A 407 -1.31 -26.19 22.15
C PRO A 407 -0.19 -25.52 21.36
N HIS A 408 -0.25 -25.56 20.03
CA HIS A 408 0.78 -25.00 19.16
C HIS A 408 0.64 -23.49 18.91
N VAL A 409 -0.56 -22.93 19.08
CA VAL A 409 -0.87 -21.54 18.68
C VAL A 409 -0.15 -20.54 19.57
N TRP A 410 -0.21 -20.68 20.90
CA TRP A 410 0.45 -19.72 21.78
C TRP A 410 1.98 -19.71 21.64
N PRO A 411 2.69 -20.85 21.61
CA PRO A 411 4.13 -20.86 21.35
C PRO A 411 4.51 -20.11 20.07
N ASP A 412 3.78 -20.33 18.97
CA ASP A 412 4.01 -19.65 17.69
C ASP A 412 3.82 -18.13 17.79
N LEU A 413 2.72 -17.69 18.41
CA LEU A 413 2.45 -16.26 18.62
C LEU A 413 3.52 -15.61 19.51
N LYS A 414 3.89 -16.28 20.61
CA LYS A 414 4.92 -15.79 21.51
C LYS A 414 6.27 -15.66 20.79
N GLU A 415 6.67 -16.65 20.00
CA GLU A 415 7.92 -16.61 19.20
C GLU A 415 7.88 -15.44 18.19
N ALA A 416 6.79 -15.30 17.43
CA ALA A 416 6.61 -14.23 16.44
C ALA A 416 6.69 -12.82 17.05
N PHE A 417 5.95 -12.57 18.13
CA PHE A 417 5.93 -11.26 18.79
C PHE A 417 7.24 -10.96 19.51
N THR A 418 7.88 -11.94 20.14
CA THR A 418 9.19 -11.77 20.78
C THR A 418 10.22 -11.35 19.73
N ARG A 419 10.31 -12.09 18.62
CA ARG A 419 11.21 -11.75 17.51
C ARG A 419 10.90 -10.37 16.91
N TYR A 420 9.63 -10.00 16.79
CA TYR A 420 9.25 -8.67 16.31
C TYR A 420 9.74 -7.55 17.24
N PHE A 421 9.50 -7.67 18.55
CA PHE A 421 9.92 -6.66 19.52
C PHE A 421 11.44 -6.58 19.65
N ASP A 422 12.16 -7.70 19.54
CA ASP A 422 13.63 -7.70 19.53
C ASP A 422 14.21 -6.93 18.33
N LEU A 423 13.54 -7.00 17.17
CA LEU A 423 13.98 -6.35 15.93
C LEU A 423 13.55 -4.88 15.81
N ASN A 424 12.44 -4.49 16.43
CA ASN A 424 11.78 -3.20 16.17
C ASN A 424 11.59 -2.34 17.43
N GLY A 425 11.94 -2.85 18.61
CA GLY A 425 11.71 -2.18 19.89
C GLY A 425 10.24 -2.21 20.34
N ASP A 426 9.91 -1.36 21.31
CA ASP A 426 8.56 -1.29 21.90
C ASP A 426 7.57 -0.53 21.00
N ASP A 427 6.95 -1.28 20.09
CA ASP A 427 5.84 -0.84 19.26
C ASP A 427 4.49 -1.02 20.00
N THR A 428 3.93 0.10 20.45
CA THR A 428 2.70 0.09 21.25
C THR A 428 1.48 -0.41 20.48
N ASP A 429 1.40 -0.18 19.17
CA ASP A 429 0.25 -0.63 18.38
C ASP A 429 0.25 -2.16 18.31
N TRP A 430 1.39 -2.77 17.99
CA TRP A 430 1.51 -4.23 17.98
C TRP A 430 1.43 -4.87 19.36
N ARG A 431 1.73 -4.12 20.44
CA ARG A 431 1.50 -4.59 21.80
C ARG A 431 0.01 -4.81 22.11
N HIS A 432 -0.90 -4.03 21.51
CA HIS A 432 -2.34 -4.30 21.60
C HIS A 432 -2.70 -5.65 20.97
N ASN A 433 -2.12 -5.97 19.81
CA ASN A 433 -2.31 -7.27 19.16
C ASN A 433 -1.76 -8.41 20.03
N TYR A 434 -0.60 -8.23 20.67
CA TYR A 434 -0.03 -9.26 21.56
C TYR A 434 -0.90 -9.50 22.80
N VAL A 435 -1.40 -8.43 23.43
CA VAL A 435 -2.39 -8.51 24.53
C VAL A 435 -3.64 -9.27 24.09
N MET A 436 -4.18 -8.95 22.91
CA MET A 436 -5.34 -9.65 22.36
C MET A 436 -5.06 -11.14 22.08
N CYS A 437 -3.86 -11.48 21.60
CA CYS A 437 -3.43 -12.85 21.41
C CYS A 437 -3.38 -13.63 22.73
N ALA A 438 -2.78 -13.03 23.78
CA ALA A 438 -2.72 -13.62 25.10
C ALA A 438 -4.12 -13.85 25.68
N TRP A 439 -5.05 -12.92 25.48
CA TRP A 439 -6.45 -13.08 25.84
C TRP A 439 -7.13 -14.25 25.11
N ARG A 440 -7.02 -14.30 23.77
CA ARG A 440 -7.62 -15.37 22.94
C ARG A 440 -7.08 -16.76 23.30
N CYS A 441 -5.79 -16.84 23.63
CA CYS A 441 -5.11 -18.08 23.99
C CYS A 441 -5.17 -18.40 25.50
N GLN A 442 -5.91 -17.63 26.30
CA GLN A 442 -6.05 -17.78 27.76
C GLN A 442 -4.73 -17.75 28.55
N GLN A 443 -3.78 -16.95 28.09
CA GLN A 443 -2.46 -16.82 28.69
C GLN A 443 -2.48 -15.70 29.73
N TRP A 444 -3.17 -15.98 30.84
CA TRP A 444 -3.54 -14.98 31.85
C TRP A 444 -2.34 -14.27 32.45
N LYS A 445 -1.26 -15.00 32.77
CA LYS A 445 -0.03 -14.42 33.30
C LYS A 445 0.58 -13.40 32.33
N THR A 446 0.80 -13.80 31.08
CA THR A 446 1.33 -12.89 30.06
C THR A 446 0.41 -11.71 29.82
N LEU A 447 -0.90 -11.93 29.78
CA LEU A 447 -1.88 -10.86 29.64
C LEU A 447 -1.75 -9.82 30.77
N THR A 448 -1.66 -10.26 32.03
CA THR A 448 -1.47 -9.36 33.18
C THR A 448 -0.13 -8.63 33.18
N GLU A 449 0.92 -9.24 32.62
CA GLU A 449 2.25 -8.63 32.50
C GLU A 449 2.33 -7.60 31.35
N GLU A 450 1.58 -7.80 30.27
CA GLU A 450 1.64 -6.97 29.07
C GLU A 450 0.70 -5.77 29.10
N ILE A 451 -0.47 -5.86 29.77
CA ILE A 451 -1.41 -4.74 29.88
C ILE A 451 -0.77 -3.46 30.45
N PRO A 452 0.02 -3.51 31.55
CA PRO A 452 0.67 -2.31 32.09
C PRO A 452 1.72 -1.69 31.16
N LYS A 453 2.18 -2.41 30.13
CA LYS A 453 3.17 -1.93 29.15
C LYS A 453 2.52 -1.15 28.00
N LEU A 454 1.20 -1.09 27.93
CA LEU A 454 0.48 -0.27 26.93
C LEU A 454 0.61 1.22 27.28
N LYS A 455 1.27 2.01 26.41
CA LYS A 455 1.42 3.47 26.61
C LYS A 455 0.09 4.23 26.54
N TRP A 456 -0.86 3.66 25.80
CA TRP A 456 -2.24 4.12 25.68
C TRP A 456 -3.11 2.90 25.35
N VAL A 457 -4.43 3.00 25.57
CA VAL A 457 -5.36 1.90 25.34
C VAL A 457 -6.34 2.25 24.22
N ASN A 458 -6.31 1.48 23.14
CA ASN A 458 -7.35 1.50 22.11
C ASN A 458 -8.58 0.74 22.61
N HIS A 459 -9.45 1.41 23.38
CA HIS A 459 -10.64 0.76 23.92
C HIS A 459 -11.55 0.20 22.83
N GLU A 460 -11.68 0.85 21.66
CA GLU A 460 -12.50 0.32 20.55
C GLU A 460 -11.97 -1.02 20.03
N TYR A 461 -10.65 -1.16 19.90
CA TYR A 461 -10.02 -2.42 19.50
C TYR A 461 -10.32 -3.57 20.48
N PHE A 462 -10.49 -3.27 21.76
CA PHE A 462 -10.86 -4.25 22.80
C PHE A 462 -12.37 -4.41 22.99
N GLY A 463 -13.21 -3.82 22.13
CA GLY A 463 -14.67 -3.92 22.21
C GLY A 463 -15.32 -2.92 23.16
N GLY A 464 -14.60 -1.88 23.57
CA GLY A 464 -15.05 -0.81 24.45
C GLY A 464 -14.31 -0.77 25.78
N ARG A 465 -14.51 0.33 26.53
CA ARG A 465 -13.86 0.52 27.85
C ARG A 465 -14.29 -0.54 28.85
N GLU A 466 -15.58 -0.85 28.89
CA GLU A 466 -16.14 -1.87 29.78
C GLU A 466 -15.57 -3.27 29.48
N ALA A 467 -15.51 -3.66 28.21
CA ALA A 467 -14.95 -4.95 27.79
C ALA A 467 -13.46 -5.08 28.16
N PHE A 468 -12.69 -3.99 28.06
CA PHE A 468 -11.29 -3.96 28.46
C PHE A 468 -11.09 -4.11 29.98
N GLU A 469 -11.92 -3.45 30.79
CA GLU A 469 -11.84 -3.63 32.25
C GLU A 469 -12.26 -5.04 32.68
N GLN A 470 -13.33 -5.59 32.09
CA GLN A 470 -13.72 -6.99 32.32
C GLN A 470 -12.62 -7.98 31.92
N MET A 471 -11.90 -7.71 30.82
CA MET A 471 -10.73 -8.49 30.41
C MET A 471 -9.64 -8.49 31.48
N LYS A 472 -9.32 -7.32 32.05
CA LYS A 472 -8.32 -7.16 33.12
C LYS A 472 -8.70 -7.92 34.39
N GLU A 473 -9.93 -7.71 34.88
CA GLU A 473 -10.44 -8.35 36.09
C GLU A 473 -10.42 -9.87 35.96
N LYS A 474 -10.88 -10.39 34.81
CA LYS A 474 -10.85 -11.83 34.55
C LYS A 474 -9.43 -12.37 34.52
N ALA A 475 -8.49 -11.68 33.88
CA ALA A 475 -7.09 -12.11 33.82
C ALA A 475 -6.48 -12.22 35.21
N GLN A 476 -6.69 -11.21 36.07
CA GLN A 476 -6.20 -11.21 37.46
C GLN A 476 -6.82 -12.35 38.29
N ALA A 477 -8.13 -12.54 38.18
CA ALA A 477 -8.82 -13.62 38.90
C ALA A 477 -8.33 -15.01 38.48
N MET A 478 -8.00 -15.20 37.20
CA MET A 478 -7.51 -16.49 36.70
C MET A 478 -6.05 -16.75 37.08
N VAL A 479 -5.20 -15.73 37.16
CA VAL A 479 -3.84 -15.87 37.70
C VAL A 479 -3.88 -16.30 39.16
N GLY A 480 -4.72 -15.68 39.98
CA GLY A 480 -4.87 -16.02 41.40
C GLY A 480 -5.44 -17.42 41.67
N LYS A 481 -6.09 -18.06 40.69
CA LYS A 481 -6.58 -19.45 40.78
C LYS A 481 -5.54 -20.50 40.36
N ALA A 482 -4.50 -20.08 39.64
CA ALA A 482 -3.43 -20.96 39.16
C ALA A 482 -2.19 -20.96 40.07
N GLN A 483 -2.15 -20.05 41.04
CA GLN A 483 -1.23 -20.04 42.19
C GLN A 483 -1.83 -20.86 43.33
#